data_AF-A0A1G0J8R3-F1
#
_entry.id   AF-A0A1G0J8R3-F1
#
_cell.length_a   1.000
_cell.length_b   1.000
_cell.length_c   1.000
_cell.angle_alpha   90.00
_cell.angle_beta   90.00
_cell.angle_gamma   90.00
#
_symmetry.space_group_name_H-M   'P 1'
#
loop_
_entity.id
_entity.type
_entity.pdbx_description
1 polymer ?
#
loop_
_entity_poly.entity_id
_entity_poly.type
_entity_poly.pdbx_seq_one_letter_code
_entity_poly.pdbx_strand_id
1 'polypeptide(L)'
;MLFSRVVSLRIILCAFLLLPVSASAGTVVRVTTPLGEFQIELFDNVAPGTVTNFLNYVNSGAYNGTVVHRLEQGFVIQGGWLTYNETQQTFYGIETGPAIQNEFSVSNLRGTIAMAKLGGDPNSATSQWFINLGNNSFLDSSNGGFTVFGRVMGTGMQVVDAIAALPAVNVVSGLSPFPLINYISGQPLRNSNLVNVNMTRVGSTDSPAEFVGSTARLHANINAGALGLIAGEFALISDTPQIVIKLVSLFPLDQAVTSMSTFNSSTGQLVIPELRINGQVAYRNVRFLLTDVQQLLFTLQGADAP
;
A
#
# COMPACT_ATOMS: atom_id res chain seq x y z
N MET A 1 49.46 21.87 9.53
CA MET A 1 48.69 23.07 9.93
C MET A 1 47.88 23.49 8.70
N LEU A 2 46.68 22.93 8.49
CA LEU A 2 45.38 23.41 9.01
C LEU A 2 45.08 24.86 8.59
N PHE A 3 44.37 25.02 7.47
CA PHE A 3 42.97 25.48 7.42
C PHE A 3 42.66 26.03 6.02
N SER A 4 41.81 25.33 5.28
CA SER A 4 41.06 25.89 4.16
C SER A 4 39.68 25.24 4.14
N ARG A 5 38.69 26.05 3.76
CA ARG A 5 37.25 25.77 3.56
C ARG A 5 36.33 26.10 4.72
N VAL A 6 36.12 27.40 4.92
CA VAL A 6 34.81 27.93 5.31
C VAL A 6 34.16 28.46 4.03
N VAL A 7 33.42 27.61 3.33
CA VAL A 7 32.43 28.06 2.35
C VAL A 7 31.12 28.17 3.12
N SER A 8 30.76 29.40 3.42
CA SER A 8 29.64 29.80 4.27
C SER A 8 28.30 29.34 3.70
N LEU A 9 27.71 28.37 4.40
CA LEU A 9 26.32 27.91 4.30
C LEU A 9 25.35 29.04 4.73
N ARG A 10 25.16 30.06 3.90
CA ARG A 10 24.29 31.22 4.22
C ARG A 10 23.23 31.57 3.16
N ILE A 11 23.00 30.72 2.15
CA ILE A 11 22.02 30.99 1.07
C ILE A 11 20.70 30.17 1.22
N ILE A 12 20.53 29.35 2.25
CA ILE A 12 19.31 28.51 2.41
C ILE A 12 18.29 29.09 3.42
N LEU A 13 18.50 30.30 3.96
CA LEU A 13 17.63 30.83 5.05
C LEU A 13 16.50 31.79 4.59
N CYS A 14 16.32 32.06 3.29
CA CYS A 14 15.32 33.06 2.84
C CYS A 14 14.23 32.53 1.90
N ALA A 15 14.15 31.22 1.64
CA ALA A 15 13.07 30.64 0.81
C ALA A 15 11.93 29.98 1.62
N PHE A 16 11.95 30.02 2.95
CA PHE A 16 10.99 29.33 3.83
C PHE A 16 9.75 30.14 4.22
N LEU A 17 9.48 31.28 3.57
CA LEU A 17 8.38 32.16 3.97
C LEU A 17 7.06 31.98 3.22
N LEU A 18 6.89 30.94 2.38
CA LEU A 18 5.59 30.68 1.73
C LEU A 18 5.28 29.17 1.58
N LEU A 19 4.30 28.73 2.41
CA LEU A 19 3.34 27.61 2.25
C LEU A 19 3.77 26.17 2.65
N PRO A 20 2.83 25.24 2.98
CA PRO A 20 1.38 25.35 3.20
C PRO A 20 0.86 24.72 4.53
N VAL A 21 -0.44 24.90 4.76
CA VAL A 21 -1.33 24.15 5.67
C VAL A 21 -0.95 22.67 5.76
N SER A 22 -0.88 22.13 6.97
CA SER A 22 -0.81 20.69 7.24
C SER A 22 -2.00 19.98 6.60
N ALA A 23 -1.80 19.41 5.41
CA ALA A 23 -2.68 18.39 4.88
C ALA A 23 -2.33 17.08 5.62
N SER A 24 -3.26 16.57 6.43
CA SER A 24 -3.14 15.22 6.99
C SER A 24 -3.00 14.22 5.84
N ALA A 25 -1.92 13.43 5.84
CA ALA A 25 -1.72 12.40 4.84
C ALA A 25 -2.63 11.22 5.18
N GLY A 26 -3.46 10.80 4.23
CA GLY A 26 -4.41 9.71 4.45
C GLY A 26 -3.74 8.37 4.73
N THR A 27 -4.42 7.47 5.45
CA THR A 27 -3.95 6.10 5.68
C THR A 27 -3.54 5.45 4.36
N VAL A 28 -2.38 4.80 4.31
CA VAL A 28 -1.89 4.14 3.09
C VAL A 28 -2.12 2.63 3.16
N VAL A 29 -2.56 2.02 2.05
CA VAL A 29 -2.66 0.57 1.88
C VAL A 29 -1.81 0.15 0.69
N ARG A 30 -0.95 -0.85 0.90
CA ARG A 30 -0.17 -1.52 -0.15
C ARG A 30 -1.03 -2.61 -0.76
N VAL A 31 -0.98 -2.69 -2.08
CA VAL A 31 -1.65 -3.71 -2.88
C VAL A 31 -0.57 -4.44 -3.68
N THR A 32 -0.36 -5.72 -3.37
CA THR A 32 0.60 -6.59 -4.06
C THR A 32 -0.14 -7.50 -5.03
N THR A 33 0.32 -7.53 -6.29
CA THR A 33 -0.22 -8.36 -7.36
C THR A 33 0.91 -9.07 -8.12
N PRO A 34 0.62 -10.10 -8.93
CA PRO A 34 1.63 -10.71 -9.81
C PRO A 34 2.26 -9.74 -10.82
N LEU A 35 1.63 -8.60 -11.09
CA LEU A 35 2.08 -7.60 -12.07
C LEU A 35 2.89 -6.48 -11.40
N GLY A 36 3.06 -6.53 -10.08
CA GLY A 36 3.77 -5.53 -9.30
C GLY A 36 2.94 -5.04 -8.11
N GLU A 37 3.51 -4.07 -7.42
CA GLU A 37 2.93 -3.48 -6.22
C GLU A 37 2.56 -2.02 -6.47
N PHE A 38 1.43 -1.60 -5.92
CA PHE A 38 1.05 -0.19 -5.86
C PHE A 38 0.47 0.14 -4.50
N GLN A 39 0.22 1.42 -4.27
CA GLN A 39 -0.29 1.91 -3.00
C GLN A 39 -1.50 2.80 -3.22
N ILE A 40 -2.37 2.81 -2.23
CA ILE A 40 -3.58 3.61 -2.18
C ILE A 40 -3.51 4.49 -0.94
N GLU A 41 -3.65 5.80 -1.12
CA GLU A 41 -3.91 6.75 -0.05
C GLU A 41 -5.44 6.79 0.16
N LEU A 42 -5.88 6.51 1.37
CA LEU A 42 -7.29 6.52 1.77
C LEU A 42 -7.71 7.92 2.21
N PHE A 43 -8.97 8.27 1.98
CA PHE A 43 -9.53 9.57 2.33
C PHE A 43 -10.23 9.50 3.70
N ASP A 44 -9.44 9.27 4.74
CA ASP A 44 -9.89 8.99 6.12
C ASP A 44 -10.93 10.00 6.63
N ASN A 45 -10.74 11.29 6.33
CA ASN A 45 -11.64 12.37 6.76
C ASN A 45 -12.84 12.61 5.83
N VAL A 46 -12.83 12.06 4.62
CA VAL A 46 -13.85 12.32 3.59
C VAL A 46 -14.90 11.21 3.55
N ALA A 47 -14.46 9.96 3.72
CA ALA A 47 -15.34 8.78 3.74
C ALA A 47 -14.98 7.86 4.93
N PRO A 48 -15.10 8.35 6.19
CA PRO A 48 -14.58 7.66 7.37
C PRO A 48 -15.22 6.29 7.62
N GLY A 49 -16.53 6.14 7.38
CA GLY A 49 -17.23 4.86 7.53
C GLY A 49 -16.76 3.83 6.50
N THR A 50 -16.55 4.28 5.27
CA THR A 50 -16.06 3.48 4.15
C THR A 50 -14.62 3.06 4.34
N VAL A 51 -13.75 3.98 4.74
CA VAL A 51 -12.35 3.71 5.07
C VAL A 51 -12.26 2.70 6.22
N THR A 52 -13.03 2.89 7.30
CA THR A 52 -13.06 1.97 8.44
C THR A 52 -13.47 0.56 7.99
N ASN A 53 -14.53 0.46 7.19
CA ASN A 53 -14.99 -0.81 6.63
C ASN A 53 -13.92 -1.48 5.74
N PHE A 54 -13.32 -0.74 4.81
CA PHE A 54 -12.26 -1.25 3.94
C PHE A 54 -11.06 -1.75 4.74
N LEU A 55 -10.62 -0.98 5.75
CA LEU A 55 -9.52 -1.36 6.63
C LEU A 55 -9.83 -2.58 7.48
N ASN A 56 -11.09 -2.86 7.85
CA ASN A 56 -11.44 -4.09 8.55
C ASN A 56 -11.13 -5.34 7.70
N TYR A 57 -11.42 -5.31 6.40
CA TYR A 57 -11.05 -6.39 5.47
C TYR A 57 -9.55 -6.46 5.20
N VAL A 58 -8.84 -5.33 5.16
CA VAL A 58 -7.37 -5.29 5.05
C VAL A 58 -6.73 -5.90 6.30
N ASN A 59 -7.11 -5.44 7.49
CA ASN A 59 -6.50 -5.83 8.77
C ASN A 59 -6.80 -7.28 9.16
N SER A 60 -7.98 -7.80 8.80
CA SER A 60 -8.31 -9.23 8.99
C SER A 60 -7.63 -10.14 7.98
N GLY A 61 -7.01 -9.59 6.93
CA GLY A 61 -6.46 -10.36 5.82
C GLY A 61 -7.51 -10.93 4.87
N ALA A 62 -8.78 -10.53 4.97
CA ALA A 62 -9.87 -11.06 4.14
C ALA A 62 -9.68 -10.77 2.64
N TYR A 63 -8.97 -9.70 2.28
CA TYR A 63 -8.61 -9.42 0.88
C TYR A 63 -7.46 -10.27 0.34
N ASN A 64 -6.68 -10.94 1.19
CA ASN A 64 -5.51 -11.69 0.76
C ASN A 64 -5.92 -12.94 -0.04
N GLY A 65 -5.37 -13.06 -1.25
CA GLY A 65 -5.72 -14.12 -2.19
C GLY A 65 -7.05 -13.90 -2.91
N THR A 66 -7.73 -12.75 -2.71
CA THR A 66 -8.84 -12.37 -3.58
C THR A 66 -8.33 -12.01 -4.97
N VAL A 67 -9.18 -12.10 -5.98
CA VAL A 67 -8.82 -11.80 -7.37
C VAL A 67 -9.48 -10.52 -7.86
N VAL A 68 -8.86 -9.87 -8.83
CA VAL A 68 -9.56 -8.90 -9.68
C VAL A 68 -10.54 -9.71 -10.54
N HIS A 69 -11.81 -9.72 -10.15
CA HIS A 69 -12.86 -10.54 -10.78
C HIS A 69 -13.62 -9.83 -11.88
N ARG A 70 -13.26 -8.58 -12.20
CA ARG A 70 -13.85 -7.84 -13.31
C ARG A 70 -12.85 -6.82 -13.87
N LEU A 71 -12.70 -6.84 -15.19
CA LEU A 71 -12.08 -5.78 -15.99
C LEU A 71 -13.10 -5.28 -17.02
N GLU A 72 -13.37 -3.98 -17.00
CA GLU A 72 -14.06 -3.27 -18.06
C GLU A 72 -13.10 -2.24 -18.67
N GLN A 73 -12.69 -2.45 -19.92
CA GLN A 73 -11.63 -1.66 -20.55
C GLN A 73 -11.99 -0.16 -20.57
N GLY A 74 -11.09 0.69 -20.06
CA GLY A 74 -11.28 2.14 -20.01
C GLY A 74 -12.27 2.60 -18.94
N PHE A 75 -12.92 1.68 -18.21
CA PHE A 75 -13.86 1.99 -17.15
C PHE A 75 -13.25 1.68 -15.78
N VAL A 76 -13.20 0.41 -15.37
CA VAL A 76 -12.75 0.00 -14.03
C VAL A 76 -12.10 -1.38 -14.01
N ILE A 77 -11.21 -1.61 -13.04
CA ILE A 77 -10.94 -2.95 -12.50
C ILE A 77 -11.65 -3.09 -11.16
N GLN A 78 -12.19 -4.26 -10.85
CA GLN A 78 -12.97 -4.51 -9.64
C GLN A 78 -12.55 -5.81 -8.96
N GLY A 79 -12.46 -5.78 -7.62
CA GLY A 79 -11.97 -6.86 -6.77
C GLY A 79 -12.64 -6.88 -5.39
N GLY A 80 -12.05 -7.63 -4.46
CA GLY A 80 -12.50 -7.70 -3.07
C GLY A 80 -13.69 -8.64 -2.81
N TRP A 81 -13.88 -9.66 -3.66
CA TRP A 81 -14.97 -10.65 -3.49
C TRP A 81 -14.49 -12.10 -3.59
N LEU A 82 -13.90 -12.50 -4.71
CA LEU A 82 -13.70 -13.91 -5.00
C LEU A 82 -12.27 -14.36 -4.68
N THR A 83 -12.13 -15.51 -4.02
CA THR A 83 -10.90 -16.31 -3.98
C THR A 83 -11.05 -17.51 -4.91
N TYR A 84 -9.93 -18.12 -5.31
CA TYR A 84 -9.95 -19.26 -6.23
C TYR A 84 -9.30 -20.50 -5.60
N ASN A 85 -10.00 -21.63 -5.62
CA ASN A 85 -9.44 -22.93 -5.29
C ASN A 85 -9.10 -23.67 -6.58
N GLU A 86 -7.81 -23.74 -6.89
CA GLU A 86 -7.31 -24.41 -8.10
C GLU A 86 -7.55 -25.92 -8.09
N THR A 87 -7.51 -26.59 -6.93
CA THR A 87 -7.80 -28.03 -6.85
C THR A 87 -9.26 -28.34 -7.18
N GLN A 88 -10.18 -27.48 -6.72
CA GLN A 88 -11.62 -27.63 -6.96
C GLN A 88 -12.10 -26.91 -8.22
N GLN A 89 -11.23 -26.17 -8.91
CA GLN A 89 -11.54 -25.33 -10.07
C GLN A 89 -12.77 -24.42 -9.81
N THR A 90 -12.86 -23.87 -8.59
CA THR A 90 -14.06 -23.16 -8.12
C THR A 90 -13.68 -21.87 -7.42
N PHE A 91 -14.47 -20.82 -7.65
CA PHE A 91 -14.38 -19.56 -6.93
C PHE A 91 -15.27 -19.55 -5.70
N TYR A 92 -14.81 -18.89 -4.63
CA TYR A 92 -15.56 -18.71 -3.40
C TYR A 92 -15.63 -17.22 -3.05
N GLY A 93 -16.80 -16.76 -2.62
CA GLY A 93 -16.93 -15.43 -2.04
C GLY A 93 -16.29 -15.38 -0.66
N ILE A 94 -15.62 -14.28 -0.34
CA ILE A 94 -15.20 -13.99 1.03
C ILE A 94 -16.43 -13.71 1.91
N GLU A 95 -16.28 -13.93 3.22
CA GLU A 95 -17.26 -13.49 4.20
C GLU A 95 -17.32 -11.95 4.24
N THR A 96 -18.53 -11.41 4.29
CA THR A 96 -18.77 -9.97 4.30
C THR A 96 -19.52 -9.53 5.55
N GLY A 97 -19.12 -8.39 6.11
CA GLY A 97 -19.87 -7.68 7.14
C GLY A 97 -21.16 -7.04 6.61
N PRO A 98 -21.91 -6.33 7.48
CA PRO A 98 -23.12 -5.61 7.09
C PRO A 98 -22.82 -4.53 6.06
N ALA A 99 -23.84 -4.17 5.27
CA ALA A 99 -23.72 -3.09 4.30
C ALA A 99 -23.52 -1.73 5.00
N ILE A 100 -22.76 -0.84 4.36
CA ILE A 100 -22.41 0.48 4.89
C ILE A 100 -23.18 1.61 4.19
N GLN A 101 -23.38 2.71 4.92
CA GLN A 101 -23.94 3.95 4.39
C GLN A 101 -23.02 4.53 3.31
N ASN A 102 -23.60 4.98 2.19
CA ASN A 102 -22.88 5.65 1.12
C ASN A 102 -22.42 7.05 1.56
N GLU A 103 -21.15 7.39 1.34
CA GLU A 103 -20.47 8.64 1.72
C GLU A 103 -19.89 9.38 0.49
N PHE A 104 -20.60 9.34 -0.64
CA PHE A 104 -20.13 9.91 -1.90
C PHE A 104 -20.00 11.45 -1.83
N SER A 105 -18.84 11.95 -2.22
CA SER A 105 -18.55 13.40 -2.23
C SER A 105 -17.39 13.76 -3.17
N VAL A 106 -16.46 12.83 -3.39
CA VAL A 106 -15.34 12.96 -4.34
C VAL A 106 -15.70 12.32 -5.68
N SER A 107 -15.32 12.99 -6.77
CA SER A 107 -15.59 12.51 -8.13
C SER A 107 -14.80 11.25 -8.49
N ASN A 108 -15.45 10.33 -9.19
CA ASN A 108 -14.88 9.07 -9.70
C ASN A 108 -13.94 9.31 -10.88
N LEU A 109 -12.80 9.95 -10.62
CA LEU A 109 -11.76 10.24 -11.61
C LEU A 109 -10.75 9.12 -11.74
N ARG A 110 -9.97 9.10 -12.83
CA ARG A 110 -8.93 8.09 -13.05
C ARG A 110 -7.99 7.99 -11.84
N GLY A 111 -7.71 6.75 -11.44
CA GLY A 111 -6.85 6.41 -10.31
C GLY A 111 -7.50 6.51 -8.94
N THR A 112 -8.76 6.92 -8.84
CA THR A 112 -9.51 6.81 -7.58
C THR A 112 -9.98 5.38 -7.34
N ILE A 113 -10.06 4.99 -6.06
CA ILE A 113 -10.72 3.76 -5.62
C ILE A 113 -12.07 4.09 -5.00
N ALA A 114 -13.09 3.30 -5.32
CA ALA A 114 -14.45 3.47 -4.84
C ALA A 114 -15.14 2.14 -4.52
N MET A 115 -16.19 2.18 -3.70
CA MET A 115 -16.95 0.99 -3.31
C MET A 115 -17.92 0.56 -4.40
N ALA A 116 -17.91 -0.73 -4.76
CA ALA A 116 -18.96 -1.31 -5.59
C ALA A 116 -20.23 -1.56 -4.75
N LYS A 117 -21.40 -1.50 -5.41
CA LYS A 117 -22.71 -1.67 -4.77
C LYS A 117 -23.77 -2.16 -5.75
N LEU A 118 -24.86 -2.68 -5.21
CA LEU A 118 -25.99 -3.19 -5.99
C LEU A 118 -26.73 -2.05 -6.68
N GLY A 119 -27.25 -2.32 -7.88
CA GLY A 119 -28.09 -1.37 -8.61
C GLY A 119 -29.42 -1.14 -7.89
N GLY A 120 -29.82 0.12 -7.72
CA GLY A 120 -31.07 0.49 -7.04
C GLY A 120 -30.96 0.56 -5.51
N ASP A 121 -29.82 0.17 -4.93
CA ASP A 121 -29.58 0.25 -3.49
C ASP A 121 -28.27 1.01 -3.20
N PRO A 122 -28.35 2.33 -2.94
CA PRO A 122 -27.19 3.17 -2.67
C PRO A 122 -26.37 2.74 -1.45
N ASN A 123 -26.96 2.06 -0.47
CA ASN A 123 -26.32 1.72 0.82
C ASN A 123 -25.99 0.22 0.93
N SER A 124 -25.76 -0.45 -0.20
CA SER A 124 -25.51 -1.91 -0.27
C SER A 124 -24.03 -2.30 -0.31
N ALA A 125 -23.10 -1.34 -0.24
CA ALA A 125 -21.66 -1.63 -0.30
C ALA A 125 -21.20 -2.46 0.91
N THR A 126 -20.37 -3.49 0.67
CA THR A 126 -19.74 -4.31 1.71
C THR A 126 -18.22 -4.39 1.51
N SER A 127 -17.71 -5.39 0.80
CA SER A 127 -16.27 -5.65 0.63
C SER A 127 -15.72 -5.25 -0.74
N GLN A 128 -16.57 -5.19 -1.76
CA GLN A 128 -16.12 -5.00 -3.14
C GLN A 128 -15.71 -3.56 -3.43
N TRP A 129 -14.58 -3.42 -4.10
CA TRP A 129 -14.01 -2.14 -4.50
C TRP A 129 -13.68 -2.15 -5.99
N PHE A 130 -13.58 -0.97 -6.59
CA PHE A 130 -13.08 -0.79 -7.95
C PHE A 130 -12.12 0.39 -8.05
N ILE A 131 -11.15 0.29 -8.96
CA ILE A 131 -10.24 1.38 -9.33
C ILE A 131 -10.67 1.92 -10.69
N ASN A 132 -10.87 3.23 -10.76
CA ASN A 132 -11.24 3.94 -11.98
C ASN A 132 -10.06 3.99 -12.97
N LEU A 133 -10.23 3.39 -14.15
CA LEU A 133 -9.24 3.43 -15.24
C LEU A 133 -9.36 4.71 -16.09
N GLY A 134 -10.52 5.37 -16.05
CA GLY A 134 -10.81 6.61 -16.73
C GLY A 134 -11.56 7.60 -15.84
N ASN A 135 -11.94 8.75 -16.41
CA ASN A 135 -12.79 9.72 -15.71
C ASN A 135 -14.24 9.29 -15.82
N ASN A 136 -14.77 8.73 -14.74
CA ASN A 136 -16.09 8.12 -14.65
C ASN A 136 -17.05 8.98 -13.83
N SER A 137 -17.00 10.32 -13.97
CA SER A 137 -17.80 11.26 -13.17
C SER A 137 -19.33 11.05 -13.31
N PHE A 138 -19.80 10.29 -14.30
CA PHE A 138 -21.21 9.87 -14.35
C PHE A 138 -21.62 9.00 -13.15
N LEU A 139 -20.66 8.31 -12.50
CA LEU A 139 -20.86 7.56 -11.27
C LEU A 139 -21.14 8.47 -10.06
N ASP A 140 -20.87 9.77 -10.15
CA ASP A 140 -21.06 10.70 -9.04
C ASP A 140 -22.56 10.95 -8.76
N SER A 141 -23.42 10.76 -9.76
CA SER A 141 -24.88 10.87 -9.64
C SER A 141 -25.61 9.54 -9.88
N SER A 142 -24.99 8.59 -10.58
CA SER A 142 -25.62 7.30 -10.90
C SER A 142 -25.84 6.46 -9.64
N ASN A 143 -27.00 5.80 -9.55
CA ASN A 143 -27.33 4.92 -8.43
C ASN A 143 -27.18 5.62 -7.05
N GLY A 144 -27.40 6.94 -6.97
CA GLY A 144 -27.18 7.71 -5.73
C GLY A 144 -25.71 7.96 -5.39
N GLY A 145 -24.82 7.97 -6.39
CA GLY A 145 -23.37 8.22 -6.25
C GLY A 145 -22.59 6.99 -5.82
N PHE A 146 -21.30 6.90 -6.20
CA PHE A 146 -20.38 5.87 -5.72
C PHE A 146 -19.29 6.49 -4.86
N THR A 147 -19.13 5.97 -3.64
CA THR A 147 -18.19 6.53 -2.65
C THR A 147 -16.75 6.26 -3.06
N VAL A 148 -16.08 7.30 -3.57
CA VAL A 148 -14.62 7.35 -3.67
C VAL A 148 -14.05 7.53 -2.27
N PHE A 149 -13.17 6.63 -1.86
CA PHE A 149 -12.58 6.61 -0.51
C PHE A 149 -11.05 6.58 -0.53
N GLY A 150 -10.43 6.76 -1.69
CA GLY A 150 -8.98 6.87 -1.81
C GLY A 150 -8.51 7.06 -3.24
N ARG A 151 -7.19 7.07 -3.42
CA ARG A 151 -6.53 7.16 -4.73
C ARG A 151 -5.24 6.36 -4.78
N VAL A 152 -4.94 5.82 -5.96
CA VAL A 152 -3.66 5.20 -6.28
C VAL A 152 -2.56 6.27 -6.27
N MET A 153 -1.48 6.00 -5.56
CA MET A 153 -0.38 6.93 -5.34
C MET A 153 0.72 6.81 -6.39
N GLY A 154 1.44 7.92 -6.61
CA GLY A 154 2.69 7.95 -7.37
C GLY A 154 2.60 7.27 -8.74
N THR A 155 3.56 6.40 -9.03
CA THR A 155 3.60 5.60 -10.27
C THR A 155 2.74 4.34 -10.21
N GLY A 156 1.94 4.14 -9.16
CA GLY A 156 1.13 2.94 -8.93
C GLY A 156 0.12 2.66 -10.06
N MET A 157 -0.33 3.71 -10.76
CA MET A 157 -1.20 3.54 -11.93
C MET A 157 -0.55 2.75 -13.06
N GLN A 158 0.78 2.69 -13.16
CA GLN A 158 1.46 1.85 -14.15
C GLN A 158 1.16 0.36 -13.94
N VAL A 159 1.05 -0.08 -12.68
CA VAL A 159 0.68 -1.48 -12.35
C VAL A 159 -0.80 -1.71 -12.64
N VAL A 160 -1.66 -0.76 -12.27
CA VAL A 160 -3.11 -0.82 -12.56
C VAL A 160 -3.37 -0.88 -14.07
N ASP A 161 -2.65 -0.07 -14.86
CA ASP A 161 -2.73 -0.07 -16.32
C ASP A 161 -2.20 -1.37 -16.91
N ALA A 162 -1.14 -1.95 -16.34
CA ALA A 162 -0.64 -3.26 -16.76
C ALA A 162 -1.69 -4.36 -16.52
N ILE A 163 -2.43 -4.32 -15.41
CA ILE A 163 -3.56 -5.22 -15.16
C ILE A 163 -4.66 -4.99 -16.20
N ALA A 164 -4.99 -3.73 -16.50
CA ALA A 164 -5.98 -3.36 -17.50
C ALA A 164 -5.57 -3.64 -18.95
N ALA A 165 -4.30 -3.98 -19.20
CA ALA A 165 -3.81 -4.40 -20.52
C ALA A 165 -3.92 -5.91 -20.74
N LEU A 166 -4.29 -6.69 -19.71
CA LEU A 166 -4.49 -8.13 -19.83
C LEU A 166 -5.73 -8.47 -20.67
N PRO A 167 -5.76 -9.63 -21.34
CA PRO A 167 -6.97 -10.15 -21.96
C PRO A 167 -8.12 -10.27 -20.94
N ALA A 168 -9.25 -9.66 -21.27
CA ALA A 168 -10.49 -9.77 -20.51
C ALA A 168 -11.25 -11.03 -20.96
N VAL A 169 -11.36 -12.04 -20.08
CA VAL A 169 -11.92 -13.36 -20.42
C VAL A 169 -13.03 -13.77 -19.46
N ASN A 170 -14.14 -14.26 -19.99
CA ASN A 170 -15.23 -14.84 -19.20
C ASN A 170 -14.86 -16.27 -18.79
N VAL A 171 -14.51 -16.45 -17.51
CA VAL A 171 -14.21 -17.77 -16.93
C VAL A 171 -15.30 -18.29 -16.00
N VAL A 172 -16.26 -17.43 -15.63
CA VAL A 172 -17.43 -17.79 -14.82
C VAL A 172 -18.68 -17.30 -15.52
N SER A 173 -19.63 -18.19 -15.75
CA SER A 173 -20.92 -17.83 -16.36
C SER A 173 -21.67 -16.81 -15.50
N GLY A 174 -22.21 -15.77 -16.13
CA GLY A 174 -22.99 -14.72 -15.46
C GLY A 174 -22.15 -13.64 -14.77
N LEU A 175 -20.82 -13.75 -14.76
CA LEU A 175 -19.93 -12.69 -14.29
C LEU A 175 -19.30 -11.92 -15.46
N SER A 176 -18.82 -10.72 -15.17
CA SER A 176 -18.03 -9.93 -16.11
C SER A 176 -16.68 -10.60 -16.42
N PRO A 177 -16.02 -10.22 -17.52
CA PRO A 177 -14.70 -10.75 -17.86
C PRO A 177 -13.63 -10.45 -16.81
N PHE A 178 -12.74 -11.41 -16.57
CA PHE A 178 -11.61 -11.29 -15.64
C PHE A 178 -10.36 -10.90 -16.45
N PRO A 179 -9.46 -10.03 -15.93
CA PRO A 179 -8.13 -9.84 -16.51
C PRO A 179 -7.26 -11.06 -16.21
N LEU A 180 -6.86 -11.82 -17.25
CA LEU A 180 -6.10 -13.07 -17.06
C LEU A 180 -4.68 -13.01 -17.64
N ILE A 181 -3.74 -13.60 -16.89
CA ILE A 181 -2.33 -13.69 -17.24
C ILE A 181 -2.10 -14.99 -18.01
N ASN A 182 -1.69 -14.88 -19.28
CA ASN A 182 -1.29 -16.02 -20.12
C ASN A 182 -2.29 -17.20 -20.12
N TYR A 183 -3.59 -16.90 -20.01
CA TYR A 183 -4.63 -17.93 -20.04
C TYR A 183 -4.96 -18.36 -21.47
N ILE A 184 -5.06 -19.67 -21.68
CA ILE A 184 -5.46 -20.26 -22.96
C ILE A 184 -6.87 -20.83 -22.79
N SER A 185 -7.82 -20.32 -23.56
CA SER A 185 -9.22 -20.75 -23.51
C SER A 185 -9.34 -22.27 -23.69
N GLY A 186 -10.11 -22.90 -22.79
CA GLY A 186 -10.32 -24.35 -22.78
C GLY A 186 -9.30 -25.14 -21.94
N GLN A 187 -8.26 -24.49 -21.41
CA GLN A 187 -7.40 -25.09 -20.40
C GLN A 187 -7.97 -24.87 -18.98
N PRO A 188 -7.67 -25.77 -18.02
CA PRO A 188 -7.98 -25.55 -16.61
C PRO A 188 -7.37 -24.25 -16.11
N LEU A 189 -8.15 -23.47 -15.35
CA LEU A 189 -7.71 -22.20 -14.82
C LEU A 189 -6.77 -22.45 -13.63
N ARG A 190 -5.65 -21.73 -13.59
CA ARG A 190 -4.64 -21.82 -12.51
C ARG A 190 -4.54 -20.51 -11.75
N ASN A 191 -4.05 -20.56 -10.51
CA ASN A 191 -3.76 -19.35 -9.74
C ASN A 191 -2.76 -18.43 -10.45
N SER A 192 -1.82 -18.99 -11.20
CA SER A 192 -0.86 -18.20 -11.99
C SER A 192 -1.50 -17.43 -13.16
N ASN A 193 -2.73 -17.77 -13.54
CA ASN A 193 -3.49 -17.02 -14.54
C ASN A 193 -4.28 -15.85 -13.96
N LEU A 194 -4.43 -15.79 -12.64
CA LEU A 194 -5.30 -14.83 -11.98
C LEU A 194 -4.49 -13.64 -11.44
N VAL A 195 -5.09 -12.46 -11.48
CA VAL A 195 -4.56 -11.28 -10.80
C VAL A 195 -5.00 -11.34 -9.34
N ASN A 196 -4.28 -12.14 -8.55
CA ASN A 196 -4.49 -12.22 -7.12
C ASN A 196 -4.00 -10.93 -6.44
N VAL A 197 -4.68 -10.54 -5.38
CA VAL A 197 -4.42 -9.33 -4.63
C VAL A 197 -4.13 -9.70 -3.18
N ASN A 198 -3.11 -9.06 -2.62
CA ASN A 198 -2.89 -9.01 -1.18
C ASN A 198 -2.83 -7.56 -0.74
N MET A 199 -3.51 -7.23 0.34
CA MET A 199 -3.58 -5.86 0.85
C MET A 199 -3.07 -5.78 2.27
N THR A 200 -2.21 -4.81 2.54
CA THR A 200 -1.70 -4.54 3.88
C THR A 200 -1.70 -3.04 4.13
N ARG A 201 -2.13 -2.63 5.32
CA ARG A 201 -2.02 -1.23 5.74
C ARG A 201 -0.53 -0.89 5.91
N VAL A 202 -0.09 0.15 5.22
CA VAL A 202 1.26 0.70 5.34
C VAL A 202 1.25 1.60 6.57
N GLY A 203 1.94 1.18 7.63
CA GLY A 203 2.12 2.01 8.83
C GLY A 203 0.98 2.02 9.85
N SER A 204 0.12 0.99 9.96
CA SER A 204 -0.71 0.81 11.16
C SER A 204 0.11 0.27 12.34
N THR A 205 0.60 1.10 13.26
CA THR A 205 0.02 1.36 14.61
C THR A 205 -0.37 0.04 15.31
N ASP A 206 0.46 -0.68 16.08
CA ASP A 206 1.32 -0.29 17.22
C ASP A 206 2.69 -1.01 17.25
N SER A 207 3.07 -1.66 16.16
CA SER A 207 4.21 -2.58 16.21
C SER A 207 5.57 -1.87 16.05
N PRO A 208 6.59 -2.31 16.81
CA PRO A 208 7.98 -2.02 16.51
C PRO A 208 8.35 -2.41 15.08
N ALA A 209 9.56 -2.05 14.64
CA ALA A 209 10.01 -2.42 13.31
C ALA A 209 9.87 -3.93 13.08
N GLU A 210 9.33 -4.33 11.94
CA GLU A 210 9.04 -5.73 11.62
C GLU A 210 9.68 -6.11 10.29
N PHE A 211 10.41 -7.23 10.31
CA PHE A 211 10.93 -7.88 9.13
C PHE A 211 10.07 -9.09 8.76
N VAL A 212 9.59 -9.09 7.52
CA VAL A 212 8.76 -10.15 6.95
C VAL A 212 9.61 -11.01 6.01
N GLY A 213 9.96 -12.21 6.47
CA GLY A 213 10.90 -13.09 5.76
C GLY A 213 10.42 -13.54 4.38
N SER A 214 9.11 -13.70 4.18
CA SER A 214 8.53 -14.09 2.88
C SER A 214 8.70 -13.05 1.78
N THR A 215 8.85 -11.77 2.14
CA THR A 215 8.99 -10.66 1.19
C THR A 215 10.38 -10.02 1.24
N ALA A 216 11.23 -10.45 2.18
CA ALA A 216 12.52 -9.85 2.48
C ALA A 216 12.43 -8.33 2.72
N ARG A 217 11.36 -7.87 3.39
CA ARG A 217 11.10 -6.46 3.69
C ARG A 217 11.16 -6.18 5.19
N LEU A 218 11.76 -5.05 5.52
CA LEU A 218 11.71 -4.44 6.84
C LEU A 218 10.82 -3.20 6.78
N HIS A 219 9.82 -3.15 7.64
CA HIS A 219 9.04 -1.95 7.91
C HIS A 219 9.53 -1.31 9.21
N ALA A 220 9.71 0.01 9.24
CA ALA A 220 10.02 0.75 10.44
C ALA A 220 9.36 2.13 10.46
N ASN A 221 8.65 2.44 11.54
CA ASN A 221 8.28 3.82 11.87
C ASN A 221 9.52 4.51 12.47
N ILE A 222 9.88 5.69 11.96
CA ILE A 222 11.14 6.37 12.20
C ILE A 222 10.87 7.84 12.56
N ASN A 223 11.40 8.29 13.68
CA ASN A 223 11.58 9.70 13.97
C ASN A 223 12.90 10.16 13.32
N ALA A 224 12.80 10.93 12.24
CA ALA A 224 13.95 11.45 11.48
C ALA A 224 14.32 12.89 11.89
N GLY A 225 13.90 13.34 13.07
CA GLY A 225 14.20 14.66 13.61
C GLY A 225 13.59 15.77 12.78
N ALA A 226 14.44 16.66 12.23
CA ALA A 226 13.99 17.79 11.41
C ALA A 226 13.30 17.37 10.10
N LEU A 227 13.49 16.11 9.66
CA LEU A 227 12.79 15.54 8.50
C LEU A 227 11.38 15.05 8.83
N GLY A 228 10.98 15.11 10.11
CA GLY A 228 9.68 14.68 10.58
C GLY A 228 9.62 13.20 10.97
N LEU A 229 8.40 12.73 11.17
CA LEU A 229 8.10 11.34 11.45
C LEU A 229 7.81 10.64 10.12
N ILE A 230 8.38 9.47 9.89
CA ILE A 230 8.20 8.72 8.64
C ILE A 230 7.99 7.23 8.90
N ALA A 231 7.24 6.55 8.04
CA ALA A 231 7.28 5.10 7.90
C ALA A 231 8.21 4.76 6.73
N GLY A 232 9.26 3.99 7.00
CA GLY A 232 10.23 3.54 6.01
C GLY A 232 10.07 2.05 5.69
N GLU A 233 10.13 1.73 4.40
CA GLU A 233 10.22 0.35 3.92
C GLU A 233 11.61 0.09 3.37
N PHE A 234 12.21 -1.01 3.80
CA PHE A 234 13.54 -1.39 3.38
C PHE A 234 13.52 -2.78 2.74
N ALA A 235 14.19 -2.92 1.59
CA ALA A 235 14.51 -4.21 0.99
C ALA A 235 15.78 -4.77 1.61
N LEU A 236 15.81 -6.05 1.96
CA LEU A 236 17.09 -6.74 2.20
C LEU A 236 17.82 -6.93 0.87
N ILE A 237 19.04 -6.40 0.77
CA ILE A 237 19.88 -6.46 -0.44
C ILE A 237 20.97 -7.52 -0.30
N SER A 238 21.47 -7.70 0.92
CA SER A 238 22.52 -8.67 1.25
C SER A 238 22.32 -9.11 2.69
N ASP A 239 22.54 -10.39 2.98
CA ASP A 239 22.59 -10.95 4.33
C ASP A 239 24.00 -11.49 4.69
N THR A 240 24.87 -11.66 3.69
CA THR A 240 26.20 -12.24 3.81
C THR A 240 27.18 -11.55 2.84
N PRO A 241 28.40 -11.17 3.27
CA PRO A 241 28.97 -11.28 4.62
C PRO A 241 28.43 -10.24 5.61
N GLN A 242 27.63 -9.27 5.13
CA GLN A 242 27.01 -8.23 5.95
C GLN A 242 25.55 -8.05 5.57
N ILE A 243 24.73 -7.72 6.57
CA ILE A 243 23.34 -7.36 6.37
C ILE A 243 23.28 -5.92 5.83
N VAL A 244 22.73 -5.77 4.63
CA VAL A 244 22.51 -4.48 3.96
C VAL A 244 21.05 -4.37 3.59
N ILE A 245 20.42 -3.28 4.00
CA ILE A 245 19.04 -2.94 3.64
C ILE A 245 19.01 -1.66 2.80
N LYS A 246 18.08 -1.56 1.86
CA LYS A 246 17.88 -0.38 1.00
C LYS A 246 16.54 0.24 1.32
N LEU A 247 16.51 1.54 1.62
CA LEU A 247 15.24 2.27 1.71
C LEU A 247 14.60 2.31 0.32
N VAL A 248 13.42 1.71 0.18
CA VAL A 248 12.67 1.62 -1.09
C VAL A 248 11.49 2.57 -1.15
N SER A 249 10.89 2.89 0.00
CA SER A 249 9.82 3.87 0.10
C SER A 249 9.78 4.47 1.48
N LEU A 250 9.29 5.71 1.56
CA LEU A 250 9.08 6.44 2.80
C LEU A 250 7.76 7.19 2.73
N PHE A 251 7.11 7.34 3.88
CA PHE A 251 5.83 8.04 4.03
C PHE A 251 5.90 8.94 5.25
N PRO A 252 5.45 10.20 5.19
CA PRO A 252 5.30 11.00 6.39
C PRO A 252 4.26 10.36 7.34
N LEU A 253 4.48 10.50 8.64
CA LEU A 253 3.54 10.14 9.69
C LEU A 253 3.07 11.40 10.40
N ASP A 254 1.78 11.45 10.70
CA ASP A 254 1.16 12.60 11.37
C ASP A 254 1.39 12.57 12.90
N GLN A 255 1.71 11.41 13.47
CA GLN A 255 1.92 11.23 14.91
C GLN A 255 3.01 10.19 15.23
N ALA A 256 3.62 10.34 16.39
CA ALA A 256 4.60 9.38 16.89
C ALA A 256 3.89 8.07 17.31
N VAL A 257 4.59 6.96 17.13
CA VAL A 257 4.14 5.65 17.62
C VAL A 257 5.07 5.16 18.75
N THR A 258 4.59 4.23 19.57
CA THR A 258 5.43 3.57 20.58
C THR A 258 6.58 2.79 19.91
N SER A 259 7.74 2.77 20.58
CA SER A 259 8.94 2.05 20.10
C SER A 259 9.42 2.45 18.71
N MET A 260 9.15 3.70 18.30
CA MET A 260 9.60 4.24 17.03
C MET A 260 11.14 4.18 16.90
N SER A 261 11.60 3.82 15.71
CA SER A 261 13.00 3.91 15.33
C SER A 261 13.44 5.38 15.29
N THR A 262 14.74 5.63 15.36
CA THR A 262 15.29 6.99 15.24
C THR A 262 16.32 7.03 14.14
N PHE A 263 16.29 8.10 13.34
CA PHE A 263 17.32 8.36 12.34
C PHE A 263 17.99 9.70 12.62
N ASN A 264 19.32 9.67 12.76
CA ASN A 264 20.13 10.86 12.94
C ASN A 264 20.79 11.23 11.60
N SER A 265 20.31 12.29 10.96
CA SER A 265 20.83 12.75 9.66
C SER A 265 22.28 13.24 9.71
N SER A 266 22.80 13.62 10.87
CA SER A 266 24.18 14.08 11.02
C SER A 266 25.18 12.92 11.11
N THR A 267 24.75 11.76 11.63
CA THR A 267 25.59 10.57 11.75
C THR A 267 25.24 9.48 10.73
N GLY A 268 24.10 9.58 10.07
CA GLY A 268 23.56 8.53 9.19
C GLY A 268 23.07 7.30 9.95
N GLN A 269 22.94 7.36 11.27
CA GLN A 269 22.58 6.20 12.08
C GLN A 269 21.07 6.03 12.16
N LEU A 270 20.59 4.84 11.81
CA LEU A 270 19.22 4.36 12.05
C LEU A 270 19.26 3.39 13.24
N VAL A 271 18.50 3.68 14.29
CA VAL A 271 18.38 2.83 15.48
C VAL A 271 16.95 2.33 15.60
N ILE A 272 16.81 1.01 15.69
CA ILE A 272 15.55 0.30 15.84
C ILE A 272 15.52 -0.29 17.26
N PRO A 273 14.67 0.22 18.17
CA PRO A 273 14.63 -0.23 19.56
C PRO A 273 14.29 -1.72 19.72
N GLU A 274 13.33 -2.19 18.93
CA GLU A 274 12.87 -3.57 18.90
C GLU A 274 12.61 -3.96 17.45
N LEU A 275 13.22 -5.05 17.00
CA LEU A 275 13.01 -5.65 15.69
C LEU A 275 12.29 -6.98 15.86
N ARG A 276 11.11 -7.09 15.24
CA ARG A 276 10.33 -8.31 15.18
C ARG A 276 10.58 -9.05 13.88
N ILE A 277 10.58 -10.38 13.96
CA ILE A 277 10.59 -11.28 12.80
C ILE A 277 9.39 -12.21 12.97
N ASN A 278 8.47 -12.20 12.00
CA ASN A 278 7.23 -12.99 12.03
C ASN A 278 6.45 -12.80 13.36
N GLY A 279 6.26 -11.55 13.78
CA GLY A 279 5.54 -11.20 15.01
C GLY A 279 6.29 -11.39 16.34
N GLN A 280 7.44 -12.09 16.37
CA GLN A 280 8.24 -12.32 17.58
C GLN A 280 9.40 -11.33 17.70
N VAL A 281 9.74 -10.89 18.91
CA VAL A 281 10.93 -10.05 19.14
C VAL A 281 12.19 -10.88 18.85
N ALA A 282 12.94 -10.46 17.84
CA ALA A 282 14.14 -11.15 17.39
C ALA A 282 15.42 -10.44 17.83
N TYR A 283 15.39 -9.11 17.88
CA TYR A 283 16.54 -8.30 18.30
C TYR A 283 16.10 -7.00 18.98
N ARG A 284 16.99 -6.43 19.77
CA ARG A 284 16.85 -5.09 20.35
C ARG A 284 18.00 -4.18 19.92
N ASN A 285 17.77 -2.87 20.01
CA ASN A 285 18.76 -1.83 19.74
C ASN A 285 19.53 -2.09 18.42
N VAL A 286 18.82 -2.47 17.36
CA VAL A 286 19.43 -2.77 16.07
C VAL A 286 19.91 -1.46 15.45
N ARG A 287 21.19 -1.39 15.12
CA ARG A 287 21.86 -0.18 14.64
C ARG A 287 22.31 -0.40 13.20
N PHE A 288 21.78 0.42 12.30
CA PHE A 288 22.20 0.52 10.91
C PHE A 288 22.91 1.84 10.66
N LEU A 289 23.87 1.83 9.74
CA LEU A 289 24.56 3.04 9.26
C LEU A 289 24.25 3.23 7.77
N LEU A 290 23.83 4.42 7.38
CA LEU A 290 23.71 4.82 5.96
C LEU A 290 25.11 4.86 5.33
N THR A 291 25.45 3.82 4.56
CA THR A 291 26.77 3.62 3.96
C THR A 291 26.84 4.08 2.51
N ASP A 292 25.70 4.14 1.81
CA ASP A 292 25.58 4.74 0.47
C ASP A 292 24.37 5.68 0.42
N VAL A 293 24.62 6.98 0.35
CA VAL A 293 23.58 8.02 0.32
C VAL A 293 22.87 8.07 -1.03
N GLN A 294 23.55 7.77 -2.13
CA GLN A 294 22.94 7.84 -3.48
C GLN A 294 21.96 6.70 -3.69
N GLN A 295 22.30 5.52 -3.16
CA GLN A 295 21.46 4.32 -3.29
C GLN A 295 20.57 4.07 -2.07
N LEU A 296 20.73 4.88 -1.01
CA LEU A 296 20.03 4.75 0.27
C LEU A 296 20.25 3.38 0.92
N LEU A 297 21.50 2.91 0.92
CA LEU A 297 21.90 1.64 1.53
C LEU A 297 22.34 1.84 2.97
N PHE A 298 21.84 0.96 3.83
CA PHE A 298 22.12 0.92 5.24
C PHE A 298 22.77 -0.42 5.60
N THR A 299 23.94 -0.38 6.23
CA THR A 299 24.67 -1.58 6.66
C THR A 299 24.53 -1.78 8.17
N LEU A 300 24.19 -3.00 8.58
CA LEU A 300 24.07 -3.36 9.99
C LEU A 300 25.40 -3.18 10.71
N GLN A 301 25.38 -2.46 11.84
CA GLN A 301 26.52 -2.22 12.72
C GLN A 301 26.48 -3.11 13.97
N GLY A 302 25.28 -3.51 14.40
CA GLY A 302 25.11 -4.38 15.55
C GLY A 302 23.67 -4.47 16.00
N ALA A 303 23.39 -5.48 16.82
CA ALA A 303 22.09 -5.73 17.44
C ALA A 303 22.31 -6.44 18.77
N ASP A 304 21.37 -6.25 19.69
CA ASP A 304 21.37 -6.92 20.99
C ASP A 304 20.36 -8.08 20.96
N ALA A 305 20.52 -9.05 21.85
CA ALA A 305 19.60 -10.18 21.99
C ALA A 305 18.18 -9.72 22.43
N PRO A 306 17.13 -10.55 22.18
CA PRO A 306 15.73 -10.25 22.55
C PRO A 306 15.48 -9.89 24.02
#